data_AF-A0A7J3MFI8-F1
#
_entry.id   AF-A0A7J3MFI8-F1
#
_cell.length_a   1.000
_cell.length_b   1.000
_cell.length_c   1.000
_cell.angle_alpha   90.00
_cell.angle_beta   90.00
_cell.angle_gamma   90.00
#
_symmetry.space_group_name_H-M   'P 1'
#
loop_
_entity.id
_entity.type
_entity.pdbx_description
1 polymer ?
#
loop_
_entity_poly.entity_id
_entity_poly.type
_entity_poly.pdbx_seq_one_letter_code
_entity_poly.pdbx_strand_id
1 'polypeptide(L)' 'MGFRELSDYEWGFIKPLLPPRPVRGRGLMVNDMEIINGIMYVVTTGCRWRDMPRRYGSY' A
#
# COMPACT_ATOMS: atom_id res chain seq x y z
N MET A 1 -7.35 16.85 4.97
CA MET A 1 -6.94 15.74 5.86
C MET A 1 -5.51 15.37 5.52
N GLY A 2 -4.62 15.24 6.50
CA GLY A 2 -3.24 14.82 6.27
C GLY A 2 -3.15 13.31 6.05
N PHE A 3 -2.22 12.87 5.21
CA PHE A 3 -1.91 11.46 5.07
C PHE A 3 -1.27 10.92 6.35
N ARG A 4 -1.70 9.74 6.79
CA ARG A 4 -1.05 8.94 7.83
C ARG A 4 -0.92 7.50 7.36
N GLU A 5 0.20 6.88 7.71
CA GLU A 5 0.38 5.46 7.48
C GLU A 5 -0.52 4.66 8.43
N LEU A 6 -0.93 3.47 7.97
CA LEU A 6 -1.66 2.51 8.80
C LEU A 6 -0.79 2.06 9.98
N SER A 7 -1.38 1.98 11.16
CA SER A 7 -0.74 1.31 12.31
C SER A 7 -0.83 -0.21 12.16
N ASP A 8 0.08 -0.94 12.81
CA ASP A 8 0.04 -2.42 12.89
C ASP A 8 -1.32 -2.94 13.39
N TYR A 9 -1.94 -2.21 14.31
CA TYR A 9 -3.27 -2.55 14.82
C TYR A 9 -4.35 -2.46 13.73
N GLU A 10 -4.38 -1.36 12.98
CA GLU A 10 -5.33 -1.15 11.87
C GLU A 10 -5.06 -2.13 10.74
N TRP A 11 -3.79 -2.40 10.47
CA TRP A 11 -3.36 -3.41 9.51
C TRP A 11 -3.88 -4.81 9.86
N GLY A 12 -3.95 -5.14 11.15
CA GLY A 12 -4.51 -6.39 11.64
C GLY A 12 -5.97 -6.64 11.20
N PHE A 13 -6.76 -5.58 10.98
CA PHE A 13 -8.13 -5.69 10.49
C PHE A 13 -8.20 -5.81 8.96
N ILE A 14 -7.27 -5.17 8.25
CA ILE A 14 -7.25 -5.13 6.78
C ILE A 14 -6.66 -6.42 6.21
N LYS A 15 -5.54 -6.88 6.79
CA LYS A 15 -4.80 -8.07 6.34
C LYS A 15 -5.67 -9.31 6.07
N PRO A 16 -6.61 -9.72 6.95
CA PRO A 16 -7.44 -10.90 6.69
C PRO A 16 -8.47 -10.72 5.57
N LEU A 17 -8.75 -9.48 5.15
CA LEU A 17 -9.68 -9.19 4.05
C LEU A 17 -9.00 -9.21 2.68
N LEU A 18 -7.67 -9.25 2.65
CA LEU A 18 -6.93 -9.27 1.41
C LEU A 18 -6.98 -10.66 0.77
N PRO A 19 -7.06 -10.72 -0.57
CA PRO A 19 -6.98 -11.99 -1.27
C PRO A 19 -5.64 -12.68 -0.99
N PRO A 20 -5.61 -14.02 -1.00
CA PRO A 20 -4.36 -14.76 -0.85
C PRO A 20 -3.38 -14.31 -1.92
N ARG A 21 -2.10 -14.19 -1.54
CA ARG A 21 -1.05 -13.81 -2.49
C ARG A 21 -1.06 -14.77 -3.69
N PRO A 22 -1.02 -14.25 -4.93
CA PRO A 22 -1.07 -15.09 -6.10
C PRO A 22 0.11 -16.06 -6.11
N VAL A 23 -0.19 -17.35 -6.24
CA VAL A 23 0.81 -18.44 -6.27
C VAL A 23 1.60 -18.46 -7.59
N ARG A 24 1.06 -17.81 -8.64
CA ARG A 24 1.67 -17.74 -9.98
C ARG A 24 1.68 -16.28 -10.46
N GLY A 25 2.81 -15.84 -11.03
CA GLY A 25 3.05 -14.47 -11.47
C GLY A 25 4.29 -13.86 -10.81
N ARG A 26 4.65 -12.62 -11.17
CA ARG A 26 5.68 -11.86 -10.45
C ARG A 26 5.12 -11.59 -9.05
N GLY A 27 5.54 -12.38 -8.06
CA GLY A 27 5.13 -12.18 -6.67
C GLY A 27 5.31 -10.71 -6.31
N LEU A 28 4.34 -10.13 -5.58
CA LEU A 28 4.46 -8.78 -5.06
C LEU A 28 5.77 -8.74 -4.25
N MET A 29 6.82 -8.14 -4.80
CA MET A 29 8.10 -7.94 -4.11
C MET A 29 7.97 -6.92 -2.98
N VAL A 30 6.80 -6.29 -2.85
CA VAL A 30 6.47 -5.21 -1.93
C VAL A 30 5.45 -5.73 -0.92
N ASN A 31 5.55 -5.29 0.34
CA ASN A 31 4.59 -5.65 1.37
C ASN A 31 3.20 -5.10 1.04
N ASP A 32 2.15 -5.89 1.27
CA ASP A 32 0.76 -5.49 1.00
C ASP A 32 0.37 -4.20 1.75
N MET A 33 0.94 -4.00 2.94
CA MET A 33 0.75 -2.79 3.74
C MET A 33 1.34 -1.54 3.08
N GLU A 34 2.51 -1.67 2.46
CA GLU A 34 3.17 -0.56 1.76
C GLU A 34 2.39 -0.16 0.50
N ILE A 35 1.82 -1.13 -0.20
CA ILE A 35 0.95 -0.88 -1.36
C ILE A 35 -0.27 -0.07 -0.93
N ILE A 36 -0.94 -0.47 0.16
CA ILE A 36 -2.13 0.22 0.65
C ILE A 36 -1.77 1.62 1.17
N ASN A 37 -0.65 1.76 1.90
CA ASN A 37 -0.15 3.08 2.32
C ASN A 37 0.15 3.98 1.12
N GLY A 38 0.70 3.43 0.01
CA GLY A 38 0.91 4.16 -1.23
C GLY A 38 -0.40 4.63 -1.89
N ILE A 39 -1.39 3.75 -1.99
CA ILE A 39 -2.72 4.11 -2.51
C ILE A 39 -3.34 5.23 -1.66
N MET A 40 -3.32 5.07 -0.33
CA MET A 40 -3.83 6.07 0.62
C MET A 40 -3.08 7.41 0.50
N TYR A 41 -1.77 7.38 0.25
CA TYR A 41 -0.97 8.58 0.02
C TYR A 41 -1.47 9.35 -1.19
N VAL A 42 -1.63 8.68 -2.33
CA VAL A 42 -2.10 9.30 -3.57
C VAL A 42 -3.52 9.85 -3.41
N VAL A 43 -4.43 9.09 -2.79
CA VAL A 43 -5.82 9.52 -2.57
C VAL A 43 -5.91 10.70 -1.61
N THR A 44 -5.06 10.75 -0.57
CA THR A 44 -5.11 11.82 0.44
C THR A 44 -4.40 13.10 -0.03
N THR A 45 -3.27 12.97 -0.71
CA THR A 45 -2.46 14.12 -1.17
C THR A 45 -2.91 14.66 -2.53
N GLY A 46 -3.56 13.83 -3.35
CA GLY A 46 -3.92 14.17 -4.73
C GLY A 46 -2.73 14.22 -5.70
N CYS A 47 -1.55 13.78 -5.28
CA CYS A 47 -0.35 13.73 -6.13
C CYS A 47 -0.47 12.67 -7.22
N ARG A 48 0.33 12.77 -8.29
CA ARG A 48 0.38 11.72 -9.31
C ARG A 48 1.09 10.49 -8.74
N TRP A 49 0.78 9.31 -9.26
CA TRP A 49 1.46 8.06 -8.89
C TRP A 49 2.98 8.13 -9.01
N ARG A 50 3.50 8.91 -9.97
CA ARG A 50 4.94 9.12 -10.18
C ARG A 50 5.61 9.94 -9.08
N ASP A 51 4.83 10.79 -8.40
CA ASP A 51 5.30 11.67 -7.34
C ASP A 51 5.19 10.99 -5.95
N MET A 52 4.60 9.79 -5.90
CA MET A 52 4.50 8.98 -4.69
C MET A 52 5.91 8.57 -4.21
N PRO A 53 6.16 8.54 -2.88
CA PRO A 53 7.42 8.03 -2.33
C PRO A 53 7.77 6.63 -2.85
N ARG A 54 9.02 6.45 -3.28
CA ARG A 54 9.55 5.17 -3.83
C ARG A 54 9.46 3.99 -2.88
N ARG A 55 9.26 4.22 -1.58
CA ARG A 55 9.07 3.15 -0.59
C ARG A 55 7.79 2.35 -0.82
N TYR A 56 6.75 2.96 -1.41
CA TYR A 56 5.45 2.30 -1.61
C TYR A 56 5.32 1.57 -2.95
N GLY A 57 6.31 1.68 -3.85
CA GLY A 57 6.25 1.04 -5.15
C GLY A 57 7.54 1.19 -5.95
N SER A 58 7.81 0.22 -6.81
CA SER A 58 8.90 0.32 -7.78
C SER A 58 8.46 1.23 -8.93
N TYR A 59 9.28 2.23 -9.25
CA TYR A 59 9.11 3.12 -10.41
C TYR A 59 9.01 2.32 -11.72
#